data_AF-A0A258AZ12-F1
#
_entry.id   AF-A0A258AZ12-F1
#
_cell.length_a   1.000
_cell.length_b   1.000
_cell.length_c   1.000
_cell.angle_alpha   90.00
_cell.angle_beta   90.00
_cell.angle_gamma   90.00
#
_symmetry.space_group_name_H-M   'P 1'
#
loop_
_entity.id
_entity.type
_entity.pdbx_description
1 polymer ?
#
loop_
_entity_poly.entity_id
_entity_poly.type
_entity_poly.pdbx_seq_one_letter_code
_entity_poly.pdbx_strand_id
1 'polypeptide(L)'
;MAAPPMLFDILLIGSGPCAVAALSALPKGRKILVVTGAGPKLLPAHARSMHAKIASTARESGEEIGIGQRIPFAGPAKGELLRPAIVGGLANYWGQQFARYEVNDPWPRGTFDSHAQYLDACGRIESLFQCSPGVDARSTVSLDSGYSHRTPNLVLGSRGAGTAGGRKVPGLQSMREAFHAQAAAHDATVVHLSAVQWETQGDIVRVTLSDGSTAEGRLLLLAAGVVGTLNLAFASCADIGSATFGDHAPSMLYTTLRRNGLPTARADGEKHFNTLAIERIIQDEVKVFASLYRLSHAPLSLLLAMLKLPTITRGLNIPGLMNLITPIQVWTHATQMRYRLERGIPTAFVEETADSSNDPEMTGFLHWIKQRARVWKVAAPAPGGGFHFCAARVASEEAGEVTLDDYLQRTQQGRVVAVDASVLPELGCRPSALTMMANSRRKVERCMQN
;
A
#
# COMPACT_ATOMS: atom_id res chain seq x y z
N MET A 1 4.86 4.81 -43.89
CA MET A 1 3.56 4.97 -43.18
C MET A 1 3.71 4.32 -41.82
N ALA A 2 3.46 5.05 -40.72
CA ALA A 2 3.42 4.43 -39.40
C ALA A 2 2.22 3.48 -39.34
N ALA A 3 2.38 2.32 -38.70
CA ALA A 3 1.25 1.42 -38.45
C ALA A 3 0.19 2.18 -37.63
N PRO A 4 -1.12 1.99 -37.92
CA PRO A 4 -2.17 2.61 -37.11
C PRO A 4 -1.99 2.20 -35.64
N PRO A 5 -2.24 3.12 -34.68
CA PRO A 5 -2.11 2.80 -33.26
C PRO A 5 -3.02 1.62 -32.91
N MET A 6 -2.47 0.66 -32.17
CA MET A 6 -3.23 -0.51 -31.72
C MET A 6 -4.27 -0.05 -30.69
N LEU A 7 -5.56 -0.21 -31.00
CA LEU A 7 -6.65 0.07 -30.07
C LEU A 7 -6.84 -1.10 -29.10
N PHE A 8 -6.70 -0.82 -27.80
CA PHE A 8 -6.95 -1.75 -26.71
C PHE A 8 -8.39 -1.66 -26.21
N ASP A 9 -8.91 -2.73 -25.62
CA ASP A 9 -10.17 -2.66 -24.88
C ASP A 9 -9.95 -1.92 -23.56
N ILE A 10 -8.83 -2.21 -22.90
CA ILE A 10 -8.53 -1.73 -21.54
C ILE A 10 -7.08 -1.30 -21.45
N LEU A 11 -6.87 -0.10 -20.93
CA LEU A 11 -5.58 0.41 -20.47
C LEU A 11 -5.55 0.34 -18.94
N LEU A 12 -4.56 -0.33 -18.37
CA LEU A 12 -4.34 -0.39 -16.92
C LEU A 12 -3.04 0.33 -16.58
N ILE A 13 -3.11 1.36 -15.74
CA ILE A 13 -1.93 2.13 -15.31
C ILE A 13 -1.56 1.73 -13.88
N GLY A 14 -0.37 1.18 -13.71
CA GLY A 14 0.16 0.73 -12.43
C GLY A 14 0.43 -0.78 -12.39
N SER A 15 1.20 -1.18 -11.40
CA SER A 15 1.67 -2.57 -11.22
C SER A 15 1.76 -3.00 -9.75
N GLY A 16 1.09 -2.26 -8.86
CA GLY A 16 1.03 -2.55 -7.42
C GLY A 16 -0.09 -3.52 -7.02
N PRO A 17 -0.40 -3.64 -5.72
CA PRO A 17 -1.43 -4.56 -5.22
C PRO A 17 -2.79 -4.38 -5.89
N CYS A 18 -3.26 -3.14 -6.07
CA CYS A 18 -4.52 -2.88 -6.75
C CYS A 18 -4.50 -3.27 -8.24
N ALA A 19 -3.36 -3.19 -8.93
CA ALA A 19 -3.25 -3.66 -10.31
C ALA A 19 -3.38 -5.19 -10.41
N VAL A 20 -2.79 -5.93 -9.45
CA VAL A 20 -2.99 -7.40 -9.35
C VAL A 20 -4.47 -7.72 -9.18
N ALA A 21 -5.14 -7.03 -8.26
CA ALA A 21 -6.56 -7.21 -7.99
C ALA A 21 -7.43 -6.88 -9.21
N ALA A 22 -7.14 -5.76 -9.89
CA ALA A 22 -7.81 -5.35 -11.11
C ALA A 22 -7.68 -6.41 -12.21
N LEU A 23 -6.45 -6.85 -12.52
CA LEU A 23 -6.20 -7.91 -13.52
C LEU A 23 -6.98 -9.19 -13.19
N SER A 24 -7.01 -9.60 -11.92
CA SER A 24 -7.72 -10.82 -11.49
C SER A 24 -9.25 -10.76 -11.65
N ALA A 25 -9.82 -9.56 -11.88
CA ALA A 25 -11.25 -9.33 -12.06
C ALA A 25 -11.64 -9.09 -13.53
N LEU A 26 -10.66 -8.89 -14.42
CA LEU A 26 -10.95 -8.64 -15.82
C LEU A 26 -11.51 -9.89 -16.51
N PRO A 27 -12.40 -9.74 -17.51
CA PRO A 27 -12.82 -10.84 -18.35
C PRO A 27 -11.68 -11.31 -19.27
N LYS A 28 -11.68 -12.60 -19.62
CA LYS A 28 -10.75 -13.16 -20.60
C LYS A 28 -11.09 -12.68 -22.02
N GLY A 29 -10.11 -12.74 -22.93
CA GLY A 29 -10.29 -12.42 -24.35
C GLY A 29 -10.32 -10.92 -24.69
N ARG A 30 -10.04 -10.03 -23.73
CA ARG A 30 -9.89 -8.59 -23.97
C ARG A 30 -8.46 -8.24 -24.36
N LYS A 31 -8.30 -7.25 -25.25
CA LYS A 31 -7.00 -6.64 -25.55
C LYS A 31 -6.63 -5.68 -24.42
N ILE A 32 -5.63 -6.04 -23.63
CA ILE A 32 -5.22 -5.27 -22.44
C ILE A 32 -3.80 -4.75 -22.62
N LEU A 33 -3.60 -3.46 -22.39
CA LEU A 33 -2.27 -2.86 -22.20
C LEU A 33 -2.09 -2.52 -20.72
N VAL A 34 -0.97 -2.93 -20.14
CA VAL A 34 -0.57 -2.55 -18.78
C VAL A 34 0.66 -1.66 -18.84
N VAL A 35 0.53 -0.43 -18.35
CA VAL A 35 1.63 0.53 -18.20
C VAL A 35 2.10 0.49 -16.75
N THR A 36 3.25 -0.14 -16.50
CA THR A 36 3.65 -0.50 -15.13
C THR A 36 4.05 0.69 -14.25
N GLY A 37 4.42 1.83 -14.84
CA GLY A 37 5.00 2.98 -14.14
C GLY A 37 6.52 2.88 -13.97
N ALA A 38 7.10 1.68 -14.06
CA ALA A 38 8.55 1.48 -14.02
C ALA A 38 9.18 2.06 -15.28
N GLY A 39 10.25 2.84 -15.17
CA GLY A 39 10.97 3.42 -16.32
C GLY A 39 12.48 3.48 -16.07
N PRO A 40 13.30 3.70 -17.12
CA PRO A 40 14.76 3.57 -17.08
C PRO A 40 15.49 4.64 -16.23
N LYS A 41 14.79 5.65 -15.73
CA LYS A 41 15.33 6.67 -14.82
C LYS A 41 14.89 6.40 -13.39
N LEU A 42 15.34 5.30 -12.81
CA LEU A 42 15.19 5.09 -11.37
C LEU A 42 16.26 5.89 -10.63
N LEU A 43 15.95 6.31 -9.40
CA LEU A 43 16.90 7.07 -8.60
C LEU A 43 18.11 6.19 -8.27
N PRO A 44 19.34 6.73 -8.26
CA PRO A 44 20.53 5.97 -7.90
C PRO A 44 20.36 5.32 -6.52
N ALA A 45 20.75 4.05 -6.40
CA ALA A 45 20.64 3.24 -5.18
C ALA A 45 21.27 3.87 -3.91
N HIS A 46 22.09 4.92 -4.08
CA HIS A 46 22.86 5.58 -3.02
C HIS A 46 22.29 6.94 -2.57
N ALA A 47 21.04 7.27 -2.90
CA ALA A 47 20.42 8.49 -2.38
C ALA A 47 20.34 8.43 -0.84
N ARG A 48 21.27 9.12 -0.16
CA ARG A 48 21.39 9.19 1.32
C ARG A 48 20.12 9.67 2.04
N SER A 49 19.17 10.22 1.30
CA SER A 49 17.87 10.72 1.78
C SER A 49 16.71 9.74 1.59
N MET A 50 16.93 8.54 1.04
CA MET A 50 15.87 7.57 0.78
C MET A 50 15.33 6.98 2.08
N HIS A 51 14.01 6.74 2.12
CA HIS A 51 13.39 6.02 3.22
C HIS A 51 14.07 4.65 3.41
N ALA A 52 14.51 4.35 4.64
CA ALA A 52 15.34 3.17 4.95
C ALA A 52 14.75 1.84 4.43
N LYS A 53 13.43 1.72 4.50
CA LYS A 53 12.63 0.63 3.95
C LYS A 53 12.91 0.37 2.47
N ILE A 54 12.79 1.42 1.67
CA ILE A 54 12.88 1.35 0.21
C ILE A 54 14.32 1.04 -0.18
N ALA A 55 15.29 1.70 0.47
CA ALA A 55 16.71 1.40 0.28
C ALA A 55 17.04 -0.06 0.62
N SER A 56 16.49 -0.59 1.73
CA SER A 56 16.66 -1.98 2.10
C SER A 56 16.02 -2.94 1.10
N THR A 57 14.79 -2.66 0.65
CA THR A 57 14.08 -3.52 -0.31
C THR A 57 14.81 -3.58 -1.64
N ALA A 58 15.19 -2.43 -2.20
CA ALA A 58 15.96 -2.36 -3.44
C ALA A 58 17.29 -3.13 -3.31
N ARG A 59 17.98 -2.98 -2.18
CA ARG A 59 19.23 -3.73 -1.93
C ARG A 59 19.01 -5.24 -1.86
N GLU A 60 17.99 -5.70 -1.15
CA GLU A 60 17.70 -7.12 -0.98
C GLU A 60 17.16 -7.76 -2.26
N SER A 61 16.44 -7.03 -3.11
CA SER A 61 16.04 -7.50 -4.44
C SER A 61 17.20 -7.45 -5.45
N GLY A 62 18.19 -6.59 -5.23
CA GLY A 62 19.27 -6.35 -6.18
C GLY A 62 18.86 -5.45 -7.34
N GLU A 63 17.83 -4.63 -7.14
CA GLU A 63 17.25 -3.75 -8.14
C GLU A 63 17.51 -2.28 -7.81
N GLU A 64 17.31 -1.42 -8.79
CA GLU A 64 17.32 0.02 -8.56
C GLU A 64 16.14 0.44 -7.66
N ILE A 65 16.25 1.63 -7.06
CA ILE A 65 15.18 2.16 -6.23
C ILE A 65 14.00 2.51 -7.13
N GLY A 66 13.00 1.63 -7.16
CA GLY A 66 11.78 1.77 -7.94
C GLY A 66 10.84 2.86 -7.44
N ILE A 67 11.34 4.08 -7.32
CA ILE A 67 10.61 5.31 -7.00
C ILE A 67 10.65 6.21 -8.23
N GLY A 68 9.47 6.48 -8.79
CA GLY A 68 9.33 7.30 -9.99
C GLY A 68 9.22 8.80 -9.70
N GLN A 69 8.98 9.20 -8.45
CA GLN A 69 8.96 10.61 -8.04
C GLN A 69 9.10 10.75 -6.52
N ARG A 70 9.77 11.84 -6.10
CA ARG A 70 9.87 12.30 -4.72
C ARG A 70 9.23 13.68 -4.64
N ILE A 71 8.33 13.88 -3.67
CA ILE A 71 7.66 15.16 -3.45
C ILE A 71 8.00 15.60 -2.03
N PRO A 72 8.94 16.54 -1.83
CA PRO A 72 9.30 17.02 -0.50
C PRO A 72 8.13 17.75 0.16
N PHE A 73 8.09 17.73 1.50
CA PHE A 73 7.13 18.55 2.23
C PHE A 73 7.58 20.02 2.30
N ALA A 74 6.63 20.94 2.21
CA ALA A 74 6.84 22.36 2.45
C ALA A 74 7.04 22.66 3.95
N GLY A 75 7.76 23.74 4.25
CA GLY A 75 7.93 24.24 5.62
C GLY A 75 8.84 23.37 6.51
N PRO A 76 8.58 23.29 7.83
CA PRO A 76 9.46 22.62 8.79
C PRO A 76 9.30 21.09 8.81
N ALA A 77 8.28 20.55 8.12
CA ALA A 77 8.03 19.13 8.06
C ALA A 77 9.19 18.41 7.37
N LYS A 78 9.71 17.35 8.02
CA LYS A 78 10.77 16.51 7.46
C LYS A 78 10.15 15.30 6.77
N GLY A 79 10.71 14.92 5.63
CA GLY A 79 10.29 13.74 4.87
C GLY A 79 9.86 14.09 3.46
N GLU A 80 9.21 13.15 2.81
CA GLU A 80 8.73 13.27 1.43
C GLU A 80 7.62 12.27 1.16
N LEU A 81 6.73 12.62 0.24
CA LEU A 81 5.85 11.64 -0.39
C LEU A 81 6.61 10.93 -1.50
N LEU A 82 6.34 9.64 -1.64
CA LEU A 82 7.01 8.79 -2.61
C LEU A 82 5.99 8.18 -3.56
N ARG A 83 6.21 8.35 -4.87
CA ARG A 83 5.46 7.65 -5.91
C ARG A 83 6.21 6.37 -6.29
N PRO A 84 5.77 5.18 -5.85
CA PRO A 84 6.43 3.94 -6.26
C PRO A 84 6.21 3.68 -7.75
N ALA A 85 7.26 3.20 -8.39
CA ALA A 85 7.32 2.85 -9.81
C ALA A 85 7.96 1.45 -9.98
N ILE A 86 7.69 0.54 -9.05
CA ILE A 86 8.19 -0.82 -9.07
C ILE A 86 7.04 -1.80 -9.23
N VAL A 87 7.25 -2.83 -10.05
CA VAL A 87 6.29 -3.94 -10.18
C VAL A 87 6.16 -4.65 -8.83
N GLY A 88 4.91 -4.81 -8.39
CA GLY A 88 4.53 -5.28 -7.06
C GLY A 88 4.20 -4.15 -6.08
N GLY A 89 4.70 -2.92 -6.32
CA GLY A 89 4.44 -1.70 -5.52
C GLY A 89 5.05 -1.69 -4.11
N LEU A 90 5.40 -0.51 -3.59
CA LEU A 90 5.97 -0.36 -2.22
C LEU A 90 4.93 0.03 -1.15
N ALA A 91 3.70 0.34 -1.56
CA ALA A 91 2.62 0.73 -0.65
C ALA A 91 2.24 -0.46 0.27
N ASN A 92 2.10 -0.20 1.57
CA ASN A 92 1.83 -1.19 2.63
C ASN A 92 2.89 -2.30 2.83
N TYR A 93 4.14 -2.09 2.37
CA TYR A 93 5.20 -3.10 2.43
C TYR A 93 5.63 -3.50 3.87
N TRP A 94 5.20 -2.75 4.91
CA TRP A 94 5.56 -3.05 6.29
C TRP A 94 4.57 -3.95 6.98
N GLY A 95 4.88 -5.24 6.90
CA GLY A 95 4.15 -6.30 7.56
C GLY A 95 3.84 -7.44 6.62
N GLN A 96 3.83 -7.19 5.30
CA GLN A 96 3.40 -8.17 4.28
C GLN A 96 2.10 -8.85 4.71
N GLN A 97 1.26 -8.14 5.45
CA GLN A 97 0.17 -8.73 6.20
C GLN A 97 -1.13 -8.42 5.52
N PHE A 98 -1.90 -9.46 5.27
CA PHE A 98 -3.30 -9.33 4.95
C PHE A 98 -4.12 -9.30 6.23
N ALA A 99 -4.95 -8.28 6.35
CA ALA A 99 -5.88 -8.11 7.44
C ALA A 99 -7.24 -7.77 6.86
N ARG A 100 -8.26 -8.52 7.26
CA ARG A 100 -9.66 -8.21 6.97
C ARG A 100 -10.15 -7.19 7.99
N TYR A 101 -11.01 -6.28 7.59
CA TYR A 101 -11.65 -5.32 8.48
C TYR A 101 -12.87 -5.96 9.17
N GLU A 102 -13.14 -5.60 10.42
CA GLU A 102 -14.36 -5.96 11.13
C GLU A 102 -15.59 -5.26 10.52
N VAL A 103 -16.79 -5.65 10.97
CA VAL A 103 -18.05 -5.10 10.43
C VAL A 103 -18.20 -3.60 10.67
N ASN A 104 -17.69 -3.07 11.78
CA ASN A 104 -17.78 -1.64 12.12
C ASN A 104 -16.51 -0.85 11.76
N ASP A 105 -15.44 -1.51 11.31
CA ASP A 105 -14.29 -0.83 10.71
C ASP A 105 -14.69 -0.01 9.46
N PRO A 106 -13.88 0.97 9.01
CA PRO A 106 -14.17 1.78 7.82
C PRO A 106 -13.78 1.05 6.52
N TRP A 107 -14.43 -0.07 6.23
CA TRP A 107 -14.35 -0.72 4.91
C TRP A 107 -15.26 0.00 3.89
N PRO A 108 -15.02 -0.13 2.58
CA PRO A 108 -15.66 0.72 1.56
C PRO A 108 -17.13 0.33 1.27
N ARG A 109 -18.04 0.73 2.17
CA ARG A 109 -19.49 0.46 2.09
C ARG A 109 -20.17 0.97 0.81
N GLY A 110 -19.61 1.96 0.12
CA GLY A 110 -20.12 2.39 -1.19
C GLY A 110 -19.86 1.39 -2.34
N THR A 111 -18.86 0.53 -2.18
CA THR A 111 -18.45 -0.45 -3.20
C THR A 111 -19.08 -1.83 -2.99
N PHE A 112 -19.51 -2.14 -1.78
CA PHE A 112 -20.02 -3.45 -1.39
C PHE A 112 -21.39 -3.33 -0.74
N ASP A 113 -22.33 -4.20 -1.11
CA ASP A 113 -23.70 -4.12 -0.62
C ASP A 113 -23.82 -4.69 0.82
N SER A 114 -22.82 -5.47 1.26
CA SER A 114 -22.73 -6.00 2.62
C SER A 114 -21.29 -6.32 3.03
N HIS A 115 -21.04 -6.44 4.34
CA HIS A 115 -19.73 -6.86 4.86
C HIS A 115 -19.37 -8.27 4.40
N ALA A 116 -20.35 -9.17 4.25
CA ALA A 116 -20.12 -10.51 3.72
C ALA A 116 -19.57 -10.50 2.28
N GLN A 117 -20.07 -9.62 1.41
CA GLN A 117 -19.52 -9.44 0.06
C GLN A 117 -18.08 -8.91 0.11
N TYR A 118 -17.78 -7.99 1.02
CA TYR A 118 -16.42 -7.50 1.25
C TYR A 118 -15.48 -8.65 1.66
N LEU A 119 -15.90 -9.50 2.61
CA LEU A 119 -15.12 -10.66 3.05
C LEU A 119 -14.93 -11.70 1.93
N ASP A 120 -15.93 -11.92 1.06
CA ASP A 120 -15.78 -12.78 -0.12
C ASP A 120 -14.71 -12.24 -1.08
N ALA A 121 -14.76 -10.93 -1.39
CA ALA A 121 -13.77 -10.29 -2.24
C ALA A 121 -12.35 -10.37 -1.63
N CYS A 122 -12.22 -10.18 -0.31
CA CYS A 122 -10.97 -10.43 0.41
C CYS A 122 -10.48 -11.87 0.23
N GLY A 123 -11.36 -12.87 0.40
CA GLY A 123 -11.03 -14.28 0.21
C GLY A 123 -10.55 -14.60 -1.20
N ARG A 124 -11.16 -13.98 -2.23
CA ARG A 124 -10.71 -14.11 -3.63
C ARG A 124 -9.31 -13.55 -3.83
N ILE A 125 -9.00 -12.40 -3.24
CA ILE A 125 -7.65 -11.83 -3.31
C ILE A 125 -6.63 -12.73 -2.60
N GLU A 126 -6.93 -13.17 -1.37
CA GLU A 126 -6.06 -14.09 -0.62
C GLU A 126 -5.79 -15.39 -1.38
N SER A 127 -6.76 -15.87 -2.17
CA SER A 127 -6.60 -17.08 -3.00
C SER A 127 -5.54 -16.98 -4.09
N LEU A 128 -5.09 -15.76 -4.44
CA LEU A 128 -3.98 -15.50 -5.37
C LEU A 128 -2.61 -15.70 -4.71
N PHE A 129 -2.56 -15.81 -3.38
CA PHE A 129 -1.32 -15.83 -2.62
C PHE A 129 -1.20 -17.09 -1.78
N GLN A 130 0.05 -17.45 -1.50
CA GLN A 130 0.36 -18.33 -0.39
C GLN A 130 0.60 -17.44 0.82
N CYS A 131 -0.36 -17.41 1.73
CA CYS A 131 -0.15 -16.75 3.00
C CYS A 131 0.40 -17.73 4.04
N SER A 132 1.01 -17.23 5.11
CA SER A 132 1.31 -18.04 6.27
C SER A 132 0.02 -18.70 6.72
N PRO A 133 0.07 -19.96 7.19
CA PRO A 133 -0.99 -20.46 8.04
C PRO A 133 -0.90 -19.59 9.28
N GLY A 134 -1.45 -18.38 9.24
CA GLY A 134 -1.96 -17.77 10.44
C GLY A 134 -2.87 -18.84 10.97
N VAL A 135 -2.40 -19.58 11.98
CA VAL A 135 -3.17 -20.60 12.73
C VAL A 135 -4.59 -20.09 12.73
N ASP A 136 -5.52 -20.79 12.06
CA ASP A 136 -6.86 -20.36 11.61
C ASP A 136 -7.23 -18.91 11.99
N ALA A 137 -7.78 -18.08 11.11
CA ALA A 137 -8.27 -16.72 11.46
C ALA A 137 -9.13 -16.58 12.76
N ARG A 138 -9.51 -17.70 13.39
CA ARG A 138 -10.10 -17.91 14.71
C ARG A 138 -9.14 -18.10 15.90
N SER A 139 -7.82 -18.18 15.75
CA SER A 139 -6.87 -18.35 16.87
C SER A 139 -6.44 -17.01 17.47
N THR A 140 -7.31 -16.00 17.41
CA THR A 140 -7.18 -14.79 18.20
C THR A 140 -7.15 -15.20 19.66
N VAL A 141 -6.01 -15.01 20.31
CA VAL A 141 -5.85 -15.32 21.74
C VAL A 141 -6.19 -14.06 22.50
N SER A 142 -7.26 -14.13 23.28
CA SER A 142 -7.62 -13.03 24.18
C SER A 142 -6.51 -12.81 25.20
N LEU A 143 -6.13 -11.55 25.34
CA LEU A 143 -5.36 -11.04 26.46
C LEU A 143 -6.33 -10.36 27.44
N ASP A 144 -5.79 -9.65 28.43
CA ASP A 144 -6.55 -8.83 29.36
C ASP A 144 -6.93 -7.46 28.76
N SER A 145 -7.84 -6.75 29.44
CA SER A 145 -8.24 -5.37 29.11
C SER A 145 -8.78 -5.17 27.69
N GLY A 146 -9.36 -6.21 27.09
CA GLY A 146 -9.92 -6.17 25.73
C GLY A 146 -8.87 -6.23 24.62
N TYR A 147 -7.61 -6.50 24.95
CA TYR A 147 -6.59 -6.79 23.96
C TYR A 147 -6.63 -8.25 23.53
N SER A 148 -6.18 -8.50 22.33
CA SER A 148 -5.94 -9.84 21.82
C SER A 148 -4.67 -9.85 20.98
N HIS A 149 -4.11 -11.02 20.76
CA HIS A 149 -3.03 -11.18 19.80
C HIS A 149 -3.30 -12.30 18.81
N ARG A 150 -2.65 -12.20 17.66
CA ARG A 150 -2.65 -13.24 16.62
C ARG A 150 -1.33 -13.26 15.86
N THR A 151 -1.01 -14.40 15.28
CA THR A 151 0.04 -14.49 14.28
C THR A 151 -0.39 -13.70 13.04
N PRO A 152 0.43 -12.78 12.51
CA PRO A 152 0.13 -12.07 11.28
C PRO A 152 -0.12 -13.04 10.11
N ASN A 153 -1.14 -12.77 9.30
CA ASN A 153 -1.39 -13.48 8.04
C ASN A 153 -0.47 -12.89 6.96
N LEU A 154 0.75 -13.43 6.86
CA LEU A 154 1.84 -12.92 6.03
C LEU A 154 1.74 -13.45 4.60
N VAL A 155 2.00 -12.63 3.60
CA VAL A 155 2.10 -13.03 2.20
C VAL A 155 3.49 -13.63 1.95
N LEU A 156 3.56 -14.95 1.82
CA LEU A 156 4.80 -15.72 1.70
C LEU A 156 5.18 -16.07 0.25
N GLY A 157 4.23 -15.97 -0.66
CA GLY A 157 4.39 -16.33 -2.07
C GLY A 157 3.14 -16.03 -2.88
N SER A 158 3.23 -16.20 -4.20
CA SER A 158 2.09 -16.16 -5.11
C SER A 158 1.66 -17.57 -5.50
N ARG A 159 0.35 -17.80 -5.67
CA ARG A 159 -0.16 -19.06 -6.22
C ARG A 159 -0.22 -18.96 -7.74
N GLY A 160 0.25 -19.99 -8.44
CA GLY A 160 0.20 -20.07 -9.90
C GLY A 160 1.40 -19.45 -10.62
N ALA A 161 2.28 -18.72 -9.94
CA ALA A 161 3.62 -18.48 -10.48
C ALA A 161 4.38 -19.81 -10.41
N GLY A 162 4.75 -20.37 -11.57
CA GLY A 162 5.52 -21.60 -11.68
C GLY A 162 6.92 -21.43 -11.11
N THR A 163 7.03 -21.34 -9.78
CA THR A 163 8.29 -21.21 -9.06
C THR A 163 9.04 -22.54 -9.20
N ALA A 164 9.80 -22.64 -10.29
CA ALA A 164 10.77 -23.69 -10.51
C ALA A 164 11.72 -23.71 -9.29
N GLY A 165 11.51 -24.68 -8.40
CA GLY A 165 12.34 -24.88 -7.20
C GLY A 165 11.67 -24.69 -5.84
N GLY A 166 10.35 -24.41 -5.76
CA GLY A 166 9.61 -24.43 -4.48
C GLY A 166 10.09 -23.44 -3.41
N ARG A 167 10.91 -22.45 -3.78
CA ARG A 167 11.45 -21.46 -2.86
C ARG A 167 10.39 -20.38 -2.63
N LYS A 168 9.85 -20.31 -1.41
CA LYS A 168 8.95 -19.22 -0.98
C LYS A 168 9.72 -17.90 -1.06
N VAL A 169 9.25 -16.94 -1.88
CA VAL A 169 9.83 -15.59 -1.94
C VAL A 169 8.81 -14.59 -1.38
N PRO A 170 8.93 -14.22 -0.10
CA PRO A 170 7.91 -13.43 0.59
C PRO A 170 7.85 -11.98 0.12
N GLY A 171 6.70 -11.34 0.32
CA GLY A 171 6.53 -9.89 0.18
C GLY A 171 6.40 -9.35 -1.23
N LEU A 172 7.26 -8.36 -1.58
CA LEU A 172 7.17 -7.61 -2.83
C LEU A 172 7.31 -8.53 -4.04
N GLN A 173 8.18 -9.53 -3.92
CA GLN A 173 8.36 -10.52 -4.97
C GLN A 173 7.08 -11.34 -5.17
N SER A 174 6.37 -11.73 -4.10
CA SER A 174 5.07 -12.40 -4.22
C SER A 174 4.06 -11.54 -4.98
N MET A 175 3.99 -10.24 -4.69
CA MET A 175 3.10 -9.31 -5.41
C MET A 175 3.48 -9.18 -6.88
N ARG A 176 4.78 -9.12 -7.19
CA ARG A 176 5.29 -9.08 -8.56
C ARG A 176 4.98 -10.35 -9.34
N GLU A 177 5.20 -11.50 -8.74
CA GLU A 177 4.88 -12.78 -9.36
C GLU A 177 3.38 -12.91 -9.61
N ALA A 178 2.55 -12.52 -8.64
CA ALA A 178 1.10 -12.47 -8.82
C ALA A 178 0.70 -11.52 -9.96
N PHE A 179 1.32 -10.34 -10.05
CA PHE A 179 1.12 -9.42 -11.17
C PHE A 179 1.43 -10.08 -12.52
N HIS A 180 2.62 -10.67 -12.68
CA HIS A 180 3.00 -11.32 -13.93
C HIS A 180 2.11 -12.52 -14.27
N ALA A 181 1.75 -13.34 -13.28
CA ALA A 181 0.85 -14.46 -13.47
C ALA A 181 -0.54 -13.99 -13.95
N GLN A 182 -1.08 -12.93 -13.36
CA GLN A 182 -2.36 -12.36 -13.81
C GLN A 182 -2.24 -11.72 -15.20
N ALA A 183 -1.19 -10.94 -15.46
CA ALA A 183 -0.99 -10.33 -16.79
C ALA A 183 -0.84 -11.40 -17.89
N ALA A 184 -0.06 -12.46 -17.64
CA ALA A 184 0.11 -13.58 -18.56
C ALA A 184 -1.19 -14.36 -18.79
N ALA A 185 -1.99 -14.58 -17.74
CA ALA A 185 -3.29 -15.24 -17.87
C ALA A 185 -4.30 -14.45 -18.73
N HIS A 186 -3.99 -13.19 -19.08
CA HIS A 186 -4.80 -12.32 -19.92
C HIS A 186 -4.15 -12.03 -21.28
N ASP A 187 -2.99 -12.63 -21.59
CA ASP A 187 -2.16 -12.28 -22.75
C ASP A 187 -1.96 -10.76 -22.87
N ALA A 188 -1.83 -10.07 -21.72
CA ALA A 188 -1.74 -8.63 -21.68
C ALA A 188 -0.40 -8.13 -22.21
N THR A 189 -0.42 -7.07 -23.02
CA THR A 189 0.79 -6.35 -23.40
C THR A 189 1.26 -5.56 -22.19
N VAL A 190 2.48 -5.80 -21.71
CA VAL A 190 3.05 -5.09 -20.56
C VAL A 190 4.16 -4.16 -21.03
N VAL A 191 4.07 -2.87 -20.69
CA VAL A 191 5.08 -1.86 -21.00
C VAL A 191 5.68 -1.24 -19.75
N HIS A 192 7.00 -1.09 -19.77
CA HIS A 192 7.79 -0.49 -18.69
C HIS A 192 8.06 0.99 -18.97
N LEU A 193 6.97 1.74 -18.95
CA LEU A 193 6.95 3.20 -19.08
C LEU A 193 6.07 3.81 -17.99
N SER A 194 6.19 5.11 -17.78
CA SER A 194 5.24 5.89 -16.98
C SER A 194 4.17 6.50 -17.89
N ALA A 195 2.91 6.47 -17.45
CA ALA A 195 1.90 7.37 -18.01
C ALA A 195 2.20 8.81 -17.56
N VAL A 196 1.96 9.77 -18.45
CA VAL A 196 2.21 11.20 -18.22
C VAL A 196 0.88 11.94 -18.08
N GLN A 197 -0.03 11.72 -19.03
CA GLN A 197 -1.37 12.31 -19.07
C GLN A 197 -2.30 11.43 -19.90
N TRP A 198 -3.60 11.67 -19.78
CA TRP A 198 -4.61 11.10 -20.67
C TRP A 198 -5.49 12.19 -21.29
N GLU A 199 -6.12 11.86 -22.40
CA GLU A 199 -7.13 12.67 -23.07
C GLU A 199 -8.29 11.76 -23.48
N THR A 200 -9.52 12.24 -23.31
CA THR A 200 -10.73 11.50 -23.71
C THR A 200 -11.27 12.12 -25.00
N GLN A 201 -11.36 11.33 -26.07
CA GLN A 201 -11.84 11.75 -27.40
C GLN A 201 -12.96 10.80 -27.86
N GLY A 202 -14.22 11.21 -27.69
CA GLY A 202 -15.36 10.32 -27.92
C GLY A 202 -15.26 9.08 -27.02
N ASP A 203 -15.34 7.89 -27.61
CA ASP A 203 -15.28 6.61 -26.89
C ASP A 203 -13.86 6.08 -26.64
N ILE A 204 -12.83 6.88 -26.91
CA ILE A 204 -11.44 6.47 -26.79
C ILE A 204 -10.74 7.35 -25.76
N VAL A 205 -9.97 6.71 -24.89
CA VAL A 205 -9.00 7.35 -24.00
C VAL A 205 -7.61 7.13 -24.58
N ARG A 206 -6.90 8.23 -24.85
CA ARG A 206 -5.51 8.24 -25.28
C ARG A 206 -4.61 8.56 -24.09
N VAL A 207 -3.65 7.71 -23.81
CA VAL A 207 -2.64 7.91 -22.76
C VAL A 207 -1.29 8.23 -23.42
N THR A 208 -0.68 9.34 -23.00
CA THR A 208 0.70 9.70 -23.39
C THR A 208 1.69 9.07 -22.43
N LEU A 209 2.72 8.41 -22.95
CA LEU A 209 3.74 7.71 -22.18
C LEU A 209 5.03 8.56 -22.07
N SER A 210 5.89 8.19 -21.13
CA SER A 210 7.10 8.95 -20.79
C SER A 210 8.16 9.03 -21.89
N ASP A 211 8.07 8.18 -22.91
CA ASP A 211 8.92 8.23 -24.11
C ASP A 211 8.31 9.05 -25.25
N GLY A 212 7.14 9.67 -25.04
CA GLY A 212 6.38 10.42 -26.03
C GLY A 212 5.47 9.57 -26.91
N SER A 213 5.53 8.23 -26.79
CA SER A 213 4.56 7.36 -27.47
C SER A 213 3.17 7.48 -26.85
N THR A 214 2.16 7.00 -27.57
CA THR A 214 0.77 7.01 -27.12
C THR A 214 0.17 5.61 -27.16
N ALA A 215 -0.77 5.37 -26.25
CA ALA A 215 -1.60 4.17 -26.22
C ALA A 215 -3.08 4.57 -26.21
N GLU A 216 -3.92 3.86 -26.93
CA GLU A 216 -5.34 4.15 -27.04
C GLU A 216 -6.17 2.96 -26.55
N GLY A 217 -7.25 3.23 -25.81
CA GLY A 217 -8.18 2.19 -25.41
C GLY A 217 -9.56 2.74 -25.06
N ARG A 218 -10.52 1.85 -24.82
CA ARG A 218 -11.91 2.22 -24.53
C ARG A 218 -12.16 2.54 -23.06
N LEU A 219 -11.40 1.88 -22.17
CA LEU A 219 -11.47 2.07 -20.74
C LEU A 219 -10.06 2.25 -20.16
N LEU A 220 -9.89 3.24 -19.28
CA LEU A 220 -8.68 3.48 -18.52
C LEU A 220 -8.90 3.17 -17.03
N LEU A 221 -8.14 2.21 -16.50
CA LEU A 221 -8.13 1.85 -15.09
C LEU A 221 -6.88 2.44 -14.43
N LEU A 222 -7.06 3.31 -13.44
CA LEU A 222 -5.97 3.94 -12.68
C LEU A 222 -5.68 3.15 -11.41
N ALA A 223 -4.59 2.38 -11.42
CA ALA A 223 -4.06 1.61 -10.30
C ALA A 223 -2.63 2.07 -9.91
N ALA A 224 -2.34 3.36 -10.13
CA ALA A 224 -0.99 3.93 -10.02
C ALA A 224 -0.58 4.27 -8.57
N GLY A 225 -1.46 4.00 -7.60
CA GLY A 225 -1.34 4.44 -6.21
C GLY A 225 -1.75 5.90 -6.07
N VAL A 226 -2.18 6.32 -4.87
CA VAL A 226 -2.85 7.62 -4.66
C VAL A 226 -2.07 8.81 -5.25
N VAL A 227 -0.78 8.93 -4.92
CA VAL A 227 0.06 10.02 -5.45
C VAL A 227 0.23 9.93 -6.97
N GLY A 228 0.39 8.72 -7.52
CA GLY A 228 0.52 8.51 -8.97
C GLY A 228 -0.75 8.87 -9.72
N THR A 229 -1.89 8.40 -9.21
CA THR A 229 -3.22 8.68 -9.76
C THR A 229 -3.57 10.16 -9.68
N LEU A 230 -3.29 10.83 -8.56
CA LEU A 230 -3.48 12.28 -8.43
C LEU A 230 -2.59 13.08 -9.39
N ASN A 231 -1.32 12.69 -9.57
CA ASN A 231 -0.44 13.37 -10.52
C ASN A 231 -0.93 13.24 -11.96
N LEU A 232 -1.45 12.07 -12.34
CA LEU A 232 -2.06 11.89 -13.66
C LEU A 232 -3.34 12.74 -13.80
N ALA A 233 -4.16 12.82 -12.73
CA ALA A 233 -5.36 13.66 -12.73
C ALA A 233 -5.04 15.14 -12.90
N PHE A 234 -4.02 15.65 -12.19
CA PHE A 234 -3.53 17.00 -12.43
C PHE A 234 -3.07 17.18 -13.88
N ALA A 235 -2.30 16.26 -14.44
CA ALA A 235 -1.81 16.40 -15.81
C ALA A 235 -2.94 16.38 -16.86
N SER A 236 -4.06 15.71 -16.58
CA SER A 236 -5.08 15.37 -17.59
C SER A 236 -6.37 16.18 -17.48
N CYS A 237 -6.64 16.77 -16.31
CA CYS A 237 -7.85 17.52 -16.03
C CYS A 237 -7.48 18.93 -15.58
N ALA A 238 -7.52 19.91 -16.50
CA ALA A 238 -6.96 21.24 -16.27
C ALA A 238 -7.64 22.03 -15.12
N ASP A 239 -8.91 21.76 -14.86
CA ASP A 239 -9.76 22.39 -13.84
C ASP A 239 -9.43 21.97 -12.40
N ILE A 240 -8.68 20.88 -12.19
CA ILE A 240 -8.27 20.46 -10.84
C ILE A 240 -7.15 21.37 -10.33
N GLY A 241 -7.43 22.28 -9.39
CA GLY A 241 -6.44 23.18 -8.81
C GLY A 241 -5.60 22.56 -7.68
N SER A 242 -6.22 21.71 -6.86
CA SER A 242 -5.54 21.03 -5.75
C SER A 242 -6.20 19.69 -5.41
N ALA A 243 -5.52 18.88 -4.59
CA ALA A 243 -6.03 17.61 -4.11
C ALA A 243 -5.59 17.36 -2.68
N THR A 244 -6.46 16.76 -1.87
CA THR A 244 -6.18 16.31 -0.51
C THR A 244 -6.29 14.79 -0.42
N PHE A 245 -5.54 14.17 0.48
CA PHE A 245 -5.61 12.73 0.72
C PHE A 245 -5.04 12.37 2.10
N GLY A 246 -5.43 11.21 2.63
CA GLY A 246 -4.99 10.72 3.93
C GLY A 246 -3.74 9.82 3.86
N ASP A 247 -3.03 9.67 4.99
CA ASP A 247 -2.10 8.57 5.30
C ASP A 247 -2.37 8.08 6.73
N HIS A 248 -1.89 6.88 7.03
CA HIS A 248 -1.97 6.30 8.37
C HIS A 248 -0.60 5.90 8.87
N ALA A 249 0.08 6.84 9.54
CA ALA A 249 1.46 6.69 9.96
C ALA A 249 1.54 6.19 11.41
N PRO A 250 2.22 5.06 11.71
CA PRO A 250 2.24 4.53 13.07
C PRO A 250 3.08 5.38 14.02
N SER A 251 2.70 5.36 15.29
CA SER A 251 3.63 5.63 16.39
C SER A 251 4.61 4.47 16.54
N MET A 252 5.87 4.77 16.83
CA MET A 252 6.92 3.76 17.03
C MET A 252 7.31 3.66 18.50
N LEU A 253 7.11 2.49 19.11
CA LEU A 253 7.60 2.20 20.46
C LEU A 253 8.87 1.35 20.37
N TYR A 254 9.90 1.75 21.10
CA TYR A 254 11.12 0.95 21.27
C TYR A 254 11.09 0.32 22.66
N THR A 255 10.96 -1.00 22.73
CA THR A 255 10.66 -1.70 23.98
C THR A 255 11.68 -2.80 24.29
N THR A 256 11.79 -3.20 25.55
CA THR A 256 12.39 -4.48 25.94
C THR A 256 11.32 -5.29 26.65
N LEU A 257 10.98 -6.45 26.11
CA LEU A 257 9.95 -7.33 26.67
C LEU A 257 10.42 -7.91 28.01
N ARG A 258 9.53 -7.93 29.01
CA ARG A 258 9.80 -8.64 30.28
C ARG A 258 9.72 -10.14 30.03
N ARG A 259 10.42 -10.94 30.83
CA ARG A 259 10.29 -12.40 30.84
C ARG A 259 8.81 -12.73 31.11
N ASN A 260 8.13 -13.34 30.13
CA ASN A 260 6.68 -13.64 30.12
C ASN A 260 5.72 -12.45 29.88
N GLY A 261 6.20 -11.28 29.45
CA GLY A 261 5.34 -10.10 29.27
C GLY A 261 4.42 -10.15 28.05
N LEU A 262 4.90 -10.73 26.96
CA LEU A 262 4.10 -11.00 25.76
C LEU A 262 4.47 -12.38 25.23
N PRO A 263 3.52 -13.09 24.59
CA PRO A 263 3.83 -14.34 23.95
C PRO A 263 4.88 -14.09 22.87
N THR A 264 6.04 -14.72 23.03
CA THR A 264 6.98 -14.85 21.91
C THR A 264 6.35 -15.86 20.96
N ALA A 265 5.98 -15.43 19.75
CA ALA A 265 5.39 -16.30 18.74
C ALA A 265 6.11 -17.67 18.72
N ARG A 266 5.36 -18.75 18.97
CA ARG A 266 5.89 -20.12 19.02
C ARG A 266 6.22 -20.60 17.60
N ALA A 267 7.36 -21.26 17.48
CA ALA A 267 7.70 -22.48 16.73
C ALA A 267 7.16 -22.80 15.31
N ASP A 268 6.56 -21.90 14.54
CA ASP A 268 6.05 -22.26 13.19
C ASP A 268 7.16 -22.43 12.12
N GLY A 269 8.44 -22.37 12.51
CA GLY A 269 9.60 -22.55 11.63
C GLY A 269 9.90 -21.36 10.70
N GLU A 270 8.93 -20.51 10.40
CA GLU A 270 9.12 -19.35 9.53
C GLU A 270 9.59 -18.11 10.30
N LYS A 271 10.86 -17.76 10.09
CA LYS A 271 11.50 -16.58 10.69
C LYS A 271 11.14 -15.32 9.89
N HIS A 272 10.04 -14.66 10.24
CA HIS A 272 9.67 -13.37 9.65
C HIS A 272 9.95 -12.18 10.59
N PHE A 273 10.15 -10.98 10.01
CA PHE A 273 10.43 -9.74 10.74
C PHE A 273 9.23 -9.25 11.56
N ASN A 274 8.03 -9.26 10.98
CA ASN A 274 6.77 -9.05 11.70
C ASN A 274 6.35 -10.38 12.36
N THR A 275 6.18 -10.36 13.68
CA THR A 275 6.05 -11.59 14.49
C THR A 275 4.74 -11.71 15.24
N LEU A 276 4.08 -10.60 15.57
CA LEU A 276 2.86 -10.59 16.35
C LEU A 276 2.02 -9.37 15.98
N ALA A 277 0.72 -9.57 15.79
CA ALA A 277 -0.24 -8.49 15.76
C ALA A 277 -1.02 -8.47 17.08
N ILE A 278 -1.13 -7.31 17.70
CA ILE A 278 -1.95 -7.05 18.88
C ILE A 278 -3.07 -6.11 18.48
N GLU A 279 -4.28 -6.40 18.91
CA GLU A 279 -5.47 -5.63 18.56
C GLU A 279 -6.31 -5.35 19.80
N ARG A 280 -6.94 -4.18 19.84
CA ARG A 280 -8.04 -3.87 20.76
C ARG A 280 -9.30 -3.65 19.93
N ILE A 281 -10.29 -4.51 20.14
CA ILE A 281 -11.57 -4.47 19.43
C ILE A 281 -12.64 -4.05 20.42
N ILE A 282 -13.38 -2.99 20.10
CA ILE A 282 -14.51 -2.49 20.88
C ILE A 282 -15.69 -2.36 19.91
N GLN A 283 -16.80 -3.03 20.23
CA GLN A 283 -18.02 -3.01 19.39
C GLN A 283 -17.71 -3.36 17.92
N ASP A 284 -17.00 -4.46 17.69
CA ASP A 284 -16.61 -4.93 16.34
C ASP A 284 -15.88 -3.90 15.48
N GLU A 285 -15.10 -3.01 16.12
CA GLU A 285 -14.22 -2.04 15.48
C GLU A 285 -12.85 -2.08 16.13
N VAL A 286 -11.80 -2.06 15.32
CA VAL A 286 -10.41 -2.07 15.79
C VAL A 286 -10.00 -0.65 16.17
N LYS A 287 -9.90 -0.41 17.48
CA LYS A 287 -9.48 0.89 18.04
C LYS A 287 -7.97 1.03 18.13
N VAL A 288 -7.27 -0.09 18.33
CA VAL A 288 -5.81 -0.16 18.34
C VAL A 288 -5.38 -1.35 17.51
N PHE A 289 -4.42 -1.12 16.61
CA PHE A 289 -3.67 -2.18 15.95
C PHE A 289 -2.17 -1.96 16.23
N ALA A 290 -1.47 -3.01 16.60
CA ALA A 290 -0.03 -2.94 16.85
C ALA A 290 0.72 -4.13 16.25
N SER A 291 1.81 -3.85 15.53
CA SER A 291 2.69 -4.86 14.93
C SER A 291 4.03 -4.91 15.67
N LEU A 292 4.43 -6.10 16.09
CA LEU A 292 5.67 -6.33 16.81
C LEU A 292 6.72 -6.94 15.91
N TYR A 293 7.90 -6.33 15.94
CA TYR A 293 8.99 -6.69 15.06
C TYR A 293 10.15 -7.31 15.81
N ARG A 294 10.68 -8.40 15.26
CA ARG A 294 11.88 -9.07 15.78
C ARG A 294 13.09 -8.67 14.95
N LEU A 295 13.92 -7.78 15.48
CA LEU A 295 15.06 -7.21 14.76
C LEU A 295 16.00 -8.27 14.18
N SER A 296 16.24 -9.39 14.86
CA SER A 296 17.13 -10.44 14.31
C SER A 296 16.63 -11.13 13.04
N HIS A 297 15.38 -10.90 12.64
CA HIS A 297 14.82 -11.39 11.38
C HIS A 297 14.74 -10.30 10.31
N ALA A 298 15.07 -9.05 10.65
CA ALA A 298 15.22 -8.00 9.65
C ALA A 298 16.56 -8.14 8.93
N PRO A 299 16.62 -7.78 7.63
CA PRO A 299 17.87 -7.72 6.91
C PRO A 299 18.76 -6.62 7.50
N LEU A 300 20.07 -6.87 7.58
CA LEU A 300 21.06 -5.92 8.10
C LEU A 300 21.06 -4.61 7.29
N SER A 301 20.76 -4.68 5.99
CA SER A 301 20.55 -3.51 5.13
C SER A 301 19.52 -2.54 5.69
N LEU A 302 18.47 -3.01 6.35
CA LEU A 302 17.45 -2.15 6.96
C LEU A 302 18.04 -1.34 8.12
N LEU A 303 18.80 -1.99 9.01
CA LEU A 303 19.46 -1.31 10.12
C LEU A 303 20.48 -0.28 9.62
N LEU A 304 21.31 -0.66 8.65
CA LEU A 304 22.29 0.25 8.04
C LEU A 304 21.58 1.46 7.42
N ALA A 305 20.50 1.23 6.66
CA ALA A 305 19.72 2.32 6.06
C ALA A 305 19.06 3.22 7.11
N MET A 306 18.55 2.66 8.22
CA MET A 306 18.00 3.45 9.34
C MET A 306 19.08 4.33 9.99
N LEU A 307 20.32 3.86 10.06
CA LEU A 307 21.49 4.61 10.54
C LEU A 307 22.09 5.54 9.46
N LYS A 308 21.49 5.60 8.26
CA LYS A 308 22.01 6.32 7.09
C LYS A 308 23.42 5.89 6.66
N LEU A 309 23.75 4.62 6.92
CA LEU A 309 25.00 3.99 6.51
C LEU A 309 24.82 3.28 5.16
N PRO A 310 25.91 3.12 4.37
CA PRO A 310 25.86 2.36 3.13
C PRO A 310 25.36 0.92 3.33
N THR A 311 24.36 0.50 2.55
CA THR A 311 23.79 -0.85 2.58
C THR A 311 24.63 -1.82 1.74
N ILE A 312 25.85 -2.11 2.20
CA ILE A 312 26.81 -2.94 1.43
C ILE A 312 26.54 -4.45 1.52
N THR A 313 25.77 -4.92 2.49
CA THR A 313 25.47 -6.34 2.68
C THR A 313 24.09 -6.71 2.11
N ARG A 314 23.96 -7.93 1.57
CA ARG A 314 22.70 -8.53 1.10
C ARG A 314 22.54 -9.90 1.76
N GLY A 315 21.32 -10.26 2.15
CA GLY A 315 21.00 -11.58 2.70
C GLY A 315 21.54 -11.86 4.11
N LEU A 316 22.19 -10.88 4.75
CA LEU A 316 22.56 -10.96 6.15
C LEU A 316 21.44 -10.40 7.01
N ASN A 317 21.13 -11.07 8.11
CA ASN A 317 20.19 -10.56 9.10
C ASN A 317 20.92 -9.82 10.22
N ILE A 318 20.18 -8.96 10.92
CA ILE A 318 20.69 -8.26 12.10
C ILE A 318 21.08 -9.31 13.18
N PRO A 319 22.21 -9.13 13.89
CA PRO A 319 22.64 -10.05 14.95
C PRO A 319 21.59 -10.25 16.05
N GLY A 320 21.53 -11.46 16.62
CA GLY A 320 20.53 -11.86 17.62
C GLY A 320 20.51 -11.02 18.89
N LEU A 321 21.65 -10.45 19.29
CA LEU A 321 21.80 -9.49 20.40
C LEU A 321 20.82 -8.30 20.27
N MET A 322 20.50 -7.85 19.06
CA MET A 322 19.62 -6.71 18.85
C MET A 322 18.17 -6.99 19.24
N ASN A 323 17.79 -8.26 19.49
CA ASN A 323 16.47 -8.60 20.02
C ASN A 323 16.20 -8.08 21.45
N LEU A 324 17.21 -7.51 22.13
CA LEU A 324 16.98 -6.74 23.36
C LEU A 324 16.03 -5.56 23.14
N ILE A 325 15.95 -5.06 21.91
CA ILE A 325 15.00 -4.02 21.50
C ILE A 325 13.96 -4.67 20.58
N THR A 326 12.69 -4.53 20.95
CA THR A 326 11.51 -4.93 20.18
C THR A 326 10.78 -3.67 19.74
N PRO A 327 10.91 -3.26 18.47
CA PRO A 327 10.09 -2.20 17.89
C PRO A 327 8.64 -2.65 17.80
N ILE A 328 7.72 -1.76 18.16
CA ILE A 328 6.27 -1.94 18.01
C ILE A 328 5.74 -0.76 17.22
N GLN A 329 5.09 -1.01 16.09
CA GLN A 329 4.29 -0.01 15.40
C GLN A 329 2.88 -0.02 15.94
N VAL A 330 2.33 1.14 16.26
CA VAL A 330 0.99 1.27 16.84
C VAL A 330 0.19 2.26 16.01
N TRP A 331 -0.97 1.81 15.55
CA TRP A 331 -1.96 2.59 14.83
C TRP A 331 -3.23 2.72 15.67
N THR A 332 -3.72 3.95 15.73
CA THR A 332 -5.01 4.35 16.27
C THR A 332 -5.65 5.35 15.30
N HIS A 333 -6.92 5.70 15.50
CA HIS A 333 -7.56 6.75 14.70
C HIS A 333 -6.81 8.09 14.75
N ALA A 334 -6.21 8.42 15.89
CA ALA A 334 -5.43 9.66 16.06
C ALA A 334 -4.08 9.68 15.31
N THR A 335 -3.69 8.56 14.71
CA THR A 335 -2.45 8.45 13.92
C THR A 335 -2.65 8.72 12.41
N GLN A 336 -3.86 9.07 12.00
CA GLN A 336 -4.14 9.53 10.65
C GLN A 336 -3.52 10.92 10.40
N MET A 337 -3.14 11.18 9.15
CA MET A 337 -2.58 12.46 8.69
C MET A 337 -3.25 12.85 7.38
N ARG A 338 -3.31 14.16 7.09
CA ARG A 338 -3.81 14.68 5.80
C ARG A 338 -2.77 15.52 5.10
N TYR A 339 -2.67 15.34 3.79
CA TYR A 339 -1.79 16.11 2.93
C TYR A 339 -2.56 16.80 1.82
N ARG A 340 -1.98 17.88 1.30
CA ARG A 340 -2.45 18.57 0.12
C ARG A 340 -1.35 18.67 -0.93
N LEU A 341 -1.75 18.47 -2.18
CA LEU A 341 -0.97 18.75 -3.39
C LEU A 341 -1.63 19.90 -4.14
N GLU A 342 -0.83 20.79 -4.68
CA GLU A 342 -1.28 21.90 -5.52
C GLU A 342 -0.72 21.75 -6.94
N ARG A 343 -1.54 22.07 -7.94
CA ARG A 343 -1.12 22.02 -9.35
C ARG A 343 0.10 22.92 -9.56
N GLY A 344 1.10 22.40 -10.24
CA GLY A 344 2.31 23.15 -10.60
C GLY A 344 3.27 23.41 -9.45
N ILE A 345 2.94 23.03 -8.21
CA ILE A 345 3.83 23.19 -7.05
C ILE A 345 4.55 21.85 -6.78
N PRO A 346 5.90 21.82 -6.83
CA PRO A 346 6.67 20.58 -6.67
C PRO A 346 6.86 20.17 -5.20
N THR A 347 5.95 20.55 -4.30
CA THR A 347 5.99 20.24 -2.86
C THR A 347 4.61 19.82 -2.37
N ALA A 348 4.59 19.01 -1.32
CA ALA A 348 3.36 18.65 -0.61
C ALA A 348 3.22 19.45 0.68
N PHE A 349 1.99 19.71 1.09
CA PHE A 349 1.67 20.38 2.36
C PHE A 349 1.10 19.36 3.34
N VAL A 350 1.52 19.43 4.60
CA VAL A 350 0.89 18.68 5.69
C VAL A 350 -0.22 19.56 6.24
N GLU A 351 -1.47 19.16 6.04
CA GLU A 351 -2.64 19.92 6.52
C GLU A 351 -2.99 19.53 7.96
N GLU A 352 -2.95 18.22 8.23
CA GLU A 352 -3.26 17.66 9.54
C GLU A 352 -2.15 16.71 9.93
N THR A 353 -1.53 16.98 11.08
CA THR A 353 -0.57 16.07 11.71
C THR A 353 -1.29 15.16 12.68
N ALA A 354 -0.86 13.90 12.75
CA ALA A 354 -1.29 13.00 13.80
C ALA A 354 -0.97 13.58 15.18
N ASP A 355 -1.97 13.67 16.05
CA ASP A 355 -1.82 14.08 17.45
C ASP A 355 -2.25 12.94 18.37
N SER A 356 -1.28 12.13 18.77
CA SER A 356 -1.50 11.05 19.73
C SER A 356 -1.36 11.49 21.18
N SER A 357 -1.16 12.78 21.48
CA SER A 357 -0.88 13.26 22.84
C SER A 357 -2.10 13.13 23.77
N ASN A 358 -3.30 13.32 23.23
CA ASN A 358 -4.57 13.20 23.93
C ASN A 358 -5.39 11.98 23.48
N ASP A 359 -4.79 11.06 22.73
CA ASP A 359 -5.47 9.86 22.25
C ASP A 359 -5.69 8.86 23.40
N PRO A 360 -6.95 8.60 23.82
CA PRO A 360 -7.23 7.66 24.91
C PRO A 360 -6.83 6.23 24.54
N GLU A 361 -6.88 5.85 23.26
CA GLU A 361 -6.52 4.51 22.81
C GLU A 361 -5.00 4.30 22.85
N MET A 362 -4.21 5.26 22.36
CA MET A 362 -2.76 5.26 22.53
C MET A 362 -2.35 5.28 24.00
N THR A 363 -3.02 6.10 24.83
CA THR A 363 -2.74 6.19 26.28
C THR A 363 -3.03 4.86 26.97
N GLY A 364 -4.18 4.25 26.67
CA GLY A 364 -4.55 2.93 27.16
C GLY A 364 -3.56 1.84 26.74
N PHE A 365 -3.13 1.86 25.47
CA PHE A 365 -2.12 0.92 24.97
C PHE A 365 -0.76 1.10 25.66
N LEU A 366 -0.31 2.36 25.82
CA LEU A 366 0.95 2.67 26.51
C LEU A 366 0.93 2.24 27.97
N HIS A 367 -0.20 2.42 28.67
CA HIS A 367 -0.37 1.91 30.03
C HIS A 367 -0.28 0.38 30.05
N TRP A 368 -1.03 -0.29 29.18
CA TRP A 368 -1.08 -1.74 29.09
C TRP A 368 0.28 -2.38 28.73
N ILE A 369 1.01 -1.81 27.76
CA ILE A 369 2.30 -2.36 27.32
C ILE A 369 3.42 -2.12 28.36
N LYS A 370 3.37 -1.02 29.14
CA LYS A 370 4.35 -0.74 30.20
C LYS A 370 4.32 -1.78 31.34
N GLN A 371 3.19 -2.46 31.52
CA GLN A 371 3.08 -3.57 32.47
C GLN A 371 3.87 -4.81 31.99
N ARG A 372 4.08 -4.93 30.67
CA ARG A 372 4.63 -6.13 29.99
C ARG A 372 6.02 -5.92 29.42
N ALA A 373 6.40 -4.67 29.16
CA ALA A 373 7.67 -4.30 28.57
C ALA A 373 8.18 -3.00 29.18
N ARG A 374 9.49 -2.83 29.18
CA ARG A 374 10.10 -1.52 29.41
C ARG A 374 10.02 -0.73 28.11
N VAL A 375 9.27 0.37 28.10
CA VAL A 375 9.20 1.29 26.95
C VAL A 375 10.31 2.33 27.12
N TRP A 376 11.29 2.32 26.22
CA TRP A 376 12.42 3.24 26.24
C TRP A 376 12.13 4.56 25.54
N LYS A 377 11.39 4.48 24.43
CA LYS A 377 11.07 5.62 23.59
C LYS A 377 9.74 5.39 22.89
N VAL A 378 8.95 6.46 22.81
CA VAL A 378 7.79 6.58 21.92
C VAL A 378 8.16 7.66 20.90
N ALA A 379 8.18 7.32 19.62
CA ALA A 379 8.35 8.30 18.55
C ALA A 379 7.00 8.55 17.88
N ALA A 380 6.67 9.82 17.69
CA ALA A 380 5.46 10.25 17.02
C ALA A 380 5.42 9.78 15.56
N PRO A 381 4.22 9.69 14.95
CA PRO A 381 4.07 9.48 13.52
C PRO A 381 4.85 10.51 12.71
N ALA A 382 5.48 10.05 11.63
CA ALA A 382 6.22 10.91 10.72
C ALA A 382 5.43 11.12 9.42
N PRO A 383 5.34 12.35 8.89
CA PRO A 383 4.74 12.63 7.58
C PRO A 383 5.26 11.70 6.49
N GLY A 384 4.36 11.08 5.72
CA GLY A 384 4.68 10.12 4.65
C GLY A 384 5.26 8.78 5.12
N GLY A 385 5.33 8.54 6.44
CA GLY A 385 5.92 7.34 7.02
C GLY A 385 5.00 6.10 7.02
N GLY A 386 3.69 6.31 6.85
CA GLY A 386 2.69 5.24 6.84
C GLY A 386 2.73 4.43 5.54
N PHE A 387 2.82 5.12 4.40
CA PHE A 387 2.65 4.53 3.06
C PHE A 387 1.26 3.89 2.86
N HIS A 388 0.28 4.35 3.62
CA HIS A 388 -1.12 3.93 3.56
C HIS A 388 -1.92 5.12 2.98
N PHE A 389 -1.57 5.60 1.80
CA PHE A 389 -2.27 6.75 1.21
C PHE A 389 -3.69 6.36 0.78
N CYS A 390 -4.70 7.21 1.05
CA CYS A 390 -6.11 6.93 0.75
C CYS A 390 -6.97 8.19 0.57
N ALA A 391 -8.27 8.02 0.31
CA ALA A 391 -9.29 9.06 0.46
C ALA A 391 -8.97 10.35 -0.29
N ALA A 392 -8.64 10.21 -1.57
CA ALA A 392 -8.31 11.33 -2.42
C ALA A 392 -9.55 12.17 -2.73
N ARG A 393 -9.42 13.47 -2.48
CA ARG A 393 -10.39 14.50 -2.84
C ARG A 393 -9.70 15.50 -3.74
N VAL A 394 -10.43 16.04 -4.70
CA VAL A 394 -9.93 17.04 -5.65
C VAL A 394 -10.78 18.29 -5.55
N ALA A 395 -10.14 19.44 -5.56
CA ALA A 395 -10.80 20.73 -5.68
C ALA A 395 -10.73 21.16 -7.15
N SER A 396 -11.87 21.18 -7.82
CA SER A 396 -11.98 21.66 -9.20
C SER A 396 -12.79 22.95 -9.30
N GLU A 397 -12.48 23.78 -10.30
CA GLU A 397 -13.19 25.04 -10.53
C GLU A 397 -14.70 24.82 -10.78
N GLU A 398 -15.05 23.73 -11.46
CA GLU A 398 -16.43 23.42 -11.84
C GLU A 398 -17.24 22.71 -10.73
N ALA A 399 -16.60 21.80 -9.99
CA ALA A 399 -17.29 20.89 -9.06
C ALA A 399 -17.06 21.21 -7.57
N GLY A 400 -16.18 22.16 -7.26
CA GLY A 400 -15.71 22.38 -5.90
C GLY A 400 -14.89 21.19 -5.38
N GLU A 401 -14.95 20.94 -4.07
CA GLU A 401 -14.24 19.81 -3.46
C GLU A 401 -15.09 18.53 -3.46
N VAL A 402 -14.66 17.53 -4.22
CA VAL A 402 -15.34 16.24 -4.38
C VAL A 402 -14.36 15.07 -4.22
N THR A 403 -14.87 13.85 -4.02
CA THR A 403 -13.99 12.68 -4.08
C THR A 403 -13.43 12.52 -5.49
N LEU A 404 -12.23 11.95 -5.63
CA LEU A 404 -11.66 11.68 -6.95
C LEU A 404 -12.57 10.74 -7.77
N ASP A 405 -13.22 9.78 -7.12
CA ASP A 405 -14.12 8.82 -7.77
C ASP A 405 -15.34 9.53 -8.37
N ASP A 406 -16.00 10.38 -7.59
CA ASP A 406 -17.16 11.17 -8.05
C ASP A 406 -16.77 12.13 -9.18
N TYR A 407 -15.59 12.76 -9.06
CA TYR A 407 -15.06 13.64 -10.09
C TYR A 407 -14.87 12.91 -11.42
N LEU A 408 -14.16 11.77 -11.40
CA LEU A 408 -13.91 10.98 -12.61
C LEU A 408 -15.21 10.42 -13.20
N GLN A 409 -16.14 9.97 -12.37
CA GLN A 409 -17.44 9.47 -12.84
C GLN A 409 -18.23 10.55 -13.59
N ARG A 410 -18.24 11.79 -13.09
CA ARG A 410 -18.95 12.93 -13.72
C ARG A 410 -18.27 13.41 -14.99
N THR A 411 -16.95 13.62 -14.96
CA THR A 411 -16.22 14.26 -16.06
C THR A 411 -15.77 13.29 -17.14
N GLN A 412 -15.51 12.02 -16.78
CA GLN A 412 -15.00 11.00 -17.71
C GLN A 412 -16.07 9.97 -18.11
N GLN A 413 -17.31 10.10 -17.62
CA GLN A 413 -18.46 9.27 -17.99
C GLN A 413 -18.17 7.76 -17.85
N GLY A 414 -17.40 7.36 -16.83
CA GLY A 414 -17.01 5.97 -16.59
C GLY A 414 -15.90 5.42 -17.50
N ARG A 415 -15.35 6.21 -18.44
CA ARG A 415 -14.23 5.80 -19.31
C ARG A 415 -12.87 5.82 -18.61
N VAL A 416 -12.75 6.58 -17.52
CA VAL A 416 -11.58 6.60 -16.65
C VAL A 416 -12.03 6.28 -15.24
N VAL A 417 -11.48 5.23 -14.65
CA VAL A 417 -11.90 4.74 -13.33
C VAL A 417 -10.68 4.56 -12.44
N ALA A 418 -10.66 5.22 -11.29
CA ALA A 418 -9.66 4.96 -10.27
C ALA A 418 -10.01 3.68 -9.50
N VAL A 419 -9.07 2.75 -9.44
CA VAL A 419 -9.23 1.43 -8.81
C VAL A 419 -8.14 1.16 -7.77
N ASP A 420 -7.50 2.21 -7.23
CA ASP A 420 -6.56 2.09 -6.12
C ASP A 420 -7.12 2.65 -4.79
N ALA A 421 -6.26 2.89 -3.81
CA ALA A 421 -6.68 3.38 -2.50
C ALA A 421 -7.22 4.83 -2.52
N SER A 422 -7.05 5.58 -3.62
CA SER A 422 -7.54 6.96 -3.76
C SER A 422 -9.06 7.05 -3.63
N VAL A 423 -9.77 5.97 -3.96
CA VAL A 423 -11.24 5.89 -3.89
C VAL A 423 -11.74 5.20 -2.62
N LEU A 424 -10.87 4.86 -1.67
CA LEU A 424 -11.30 4.43 -0.34
C LEU A 424 -11.77 5.65 0.45
N PRO A 425 -12.92 5.59 1.15
CA PRO A 425 -13.43 6.75 1.89
C PRO A 425 -12.55 7.10 3.10
N GLU A 426 -11.97 6.09 3.76
CA GLU A 426 -11.16 6.24 4.97
C GLU A 426 -10.31 4.97 5.20
N LEU A 427 -9.42 5.00 6.20
CA LEU A 427 -8.63 3.87 6.66
C LEU A 427 -8.89 3.55 8.13
N GLY A 428 -9.04 2.26 8.44
CA GLY A 428 -9.06 1.77 9.80
C GLY A 428 -7.65 1.54 10.33
N CYS A 429 -7.53 1.13 11.59
CA CYS A 429 -6.25 0.86 12.24
C CYS A 429 -5.47 -0.32 11.64
N ARG A 430 -6.14 -1.25 10.97
CA ARG A 430 -5.52 -2.42 10.36
C ARG A 430 -4.78 -2.07 9.06
N PRO A 431 -3.76 -2.86 8.66
CA PRO A 431 -3.14 -2.73 7.35
C PRO A 431 -4.18 -2.83 6.22
N SER A 432 -4.17 -1.88 5.30
CA SER A 432 -5.26 -1.68 4.34
C SER A 432 -5.05 -2.35 2.99
N ALA A 433 -3.91 -3.03 2.78
CA ALA A 433 -3.54 -3.66 1.51
C ALA A 433 -4.62 -4.61 0.98
N LEU A 434 -5.16 -5.49 1.82
CA LEU A 434 -6.21 -6.42 1.42
C LEU A 434 -7.52 -5.68 1.09
N THR A 435 -7.88 -4.69 1.89
CA THR A 435 -9.08 -3.86 1.70
C THR A 435 -9.03 -3.08 0.38
N MET A 436 -7.90 -2.45 0.05
CA MET A 436 -7.76 -1.73 -1.23
C MET A 436 -7.78 -2.67 -2.43
N MET A 437 -7.19 -3.86 -2.33
CA MET A 437 -7.25 -4.88 -3.37
C MET A 437 -8.68 -5.40 -3.58
N ALA A 438 -9.40 -5.72 -2.51
CA ALA A 438 -10.79 -6.15 -2.59
C ALA A 438 -11.66 -5.06 -3.25
N ASN A 439 -11.48 -3.79 -2.85
CA ASN A 439 -12.18 -2.65 -3.44
C ASN A 439 -11.88 -2.50 -4.94
N SER A 440 -10.60 -2.57 -5.31
CA SER A 440 -10.13 -2.52 -6.69
C SER A 440 -10.81 -3.57 -7.56
N ARG A 441 -10.78 -4.83 -7.10
CA ARG A 441 -11.40 -5.97 -7.77
C ARG A 441 -12.90 -5.72 -7.99
N ARG A 442 -13.62 -5.33 -6.94
CA ARG A 442 -15.08 -5.12 -7.00
C ARG A 442 -15.46 -3.95 -7.93
N LYS A 443 -14.68 -2.86 -7.93
CA LYS A 443 -14.90 -1.75 -8.89
C LYS A 443 -14.72 -2.21 -10.32
N VAL A 444 -13.67 -2.99 -10.62
CA VAL A 444 -13.46 -3.55 -11.96
C VAL A 444 -14.61 -4.46 -12.37
N GLU A 445 -15.07 -5.36 -11.49
CA GLU A 445 -16.22 -6.24 -11.77
C GLU A 445 -17.48 -5.43 -12.13
N ARG A 446 -17.77 -4.35 -11.40
CA ARG A 446 -18.91 -3.45 -11.69
C ARG A 446 -18.73 -2.72 -13.02
N CYS A 447 -17.52 -2.22 -13.32
CA CYS A 447 -17.24 -1.55 -14.59
C CYS A 447 -17.38 -2.47 -15.81
N MET A 448 -17.18 -3.78 -15.64
CA MET A 448 -17.29 -4.76 -16.74
C MET A 448 -18.72 -5.28 -16.96
N GLN A 449 -19.66 -4.94 -16.07
CA GLN A 449 -21.09 -5.31 -16.19
C GLN A 449 -21.91 -4.25 -16.93
N ASN A 450 -21.40 -3.02 -17.01
CA ASN A 450 -21.97 -1.90 -17.76
C ASN A 450 -21.28 -1.79 -19.12
#